data_AF-A0A6P2GUJ1-F1
#
_entry.id   AF-A0A6P2GUJ1-F1
#
_cell.length_a   1.000
_cell.length_b   1.000
_cell.length_c   1.000
_cell.angle_alpha   90.00
_cell.angle_beta   90.00
_cell.angle_gamma   90.00
#
_symmetry.space_group_name_H-M   'P 1'
#
loop_
_entity.id
_entity.type
_entity.pdbx_description
1 polymer ?
#
loop_
_entity_poly.entity_id
_entity_poly.type
_entity_poly.pdbx_seq_one_letter_code
_entity_poly.pdbx_strand_id
1 'polypeptide(L)'
;MADTTGPISTLPGAHHSVPAGAMCDDHPDRPATHRVQGETDSFGSELNDMCDECYAEYKAAMAETAAERATGRCDWCDRHATDLRSARDYDEGSYGRVYDVCAACRKRQNDDLQEELDRYYD
;
A
#
# COMPACT_ATOMS: atom_id res chain seq x y z
N MET A 1 -1.34 25.73 3.70
CA MET A 1 0.12 25.50 3.84
C MET A 1 0.27 24.31 4.75
N ALA A 2 0.73 23.19 4.19
CA ALA A 2 0.91 21.94 4.93
C ALA A 2 1.88 22.18 6.09
N ASP A 3 1.37 22.01 7.31
CA ASP A 3 2.14 22.13 8.54
C ASP A 3 3.13 20.96 8.59
N THR A 4 4.43 21.23 8.52
CA THR A 4 5.47 20.20 8.58
C THR A 4 5.46 19.58 9.96
N THR A 5 4.74 18.47 10.13
CA THR A 5 4.80 17.67 11.35
C THR A 5 6.19 17.05 11.47
N GLY A 6 6.72 16.97 12.69
CA GLY A 6 8.05 16.41 12.99
C GLY A 6 8.23 14.93 12.57
N PRO A 7 9.18 14.18 13.14
CA PRO A 7 9.44 12.81 12.68
C PRO A 7 8.17 11.95 12.80
N ILE A 8 7.60 11.59 11.65
CA ILE A 8 6.46 10.69 11.52
C ILE A 8 6.99 9.28 11.32
N SER A 9 6.41 8.32 12.04
CA SER A 9 6.78 6.89 11.97
C SER A 9 5.89 6.08 11.02
N THR A 10 4.99 6.75 10.30
CA THR A 10 4.07 6.13 9.33
C THR A 10 4.58 6.27 7.90
N LEU A 11 4.10 5.40 7.01
CA LEU A 11 4.48 5.38 5.60
C LEU A 11 3.58 6.28 4.76
N PRO A 12 4.01 6.68 3.55
CA PRO A 12 3.15 7.34 2.58
C PRO A 12 1.83 6.60 2.37
N GLY A 13 0.73 7.36 2.26
CA GLY A 13 -0.63 6.84 2.22
C GLY A 13 -1.29 6.63 3.59
N ALA A 14 -0.57 6.84 4.70
CA ALA A 14 -1.17 6.78 6.03
C ALA A 14 -2.21 7.89 6.24
N HIS A 15 -3.30 7.54 6.91
CA HIS A 15 -4.36 8.48 7.29
C HIS A 15 -4.06 9.13 8.63
N HIS A 16 -4.32 10.44 8.70
CA HIS A 16 -4.17 11.25 9.90
C HIS A 16 -5.46 12.01 10.18
N SER A 17 -5.61 12.50 11.41
CA SER A 17 -6.72 13.39 11.77
C SER A 17 -6.57 14.74 11.07
N VAL A 18 -7.65 15.23 10.46
CA VAL A 18 -7.70 16.58 9.87
C VAL A 18 -7.72 17.63 10.98
N PRO A 19 -6.83 18.65 10.96
CA PRO A 19 -6.88 19.76 11.91
C PRO A 19 -8.19 20.54 11.82
N ALA A 20 -8.62 21.08 12.96
CA ALA A 20 -9.84 21.88 13.01
C ALA A 20 -9.73 23.11 12.08
N GLY A 21 -10.70 23.25 11.19
CA GLY A 21 -10.76 24.37 10.23
C GLY A 21 -9.80 24.27 9.05
N ALA A 22 -9.14 23.11 8.84
CA ALA A 22 -8.34 22.89 7.64
C ALA A 22 -9.23 22.93 6.38
N MET A 23 -8.71 23.57 5.34
CA MET A 23 -9.34 23.65 4.01
C MET A 23 -8.62 22.69 3.07
N CYS A 24 -9.32 22.24 2.03
CA CYS A 24 -8.70 21.41 1.01
C CYS A 24 -7.58 22.19 0.30
N ASP A 25 -6.45 21.53 0.08
CA ASP A 25 -5.28 22.15 -0.55
C ASP A 25 -5.56 22.55 -2.02
N ASP A 26 -6.35 21.75 -2.75
CA ASP A 26 -6.74 22.02 -4.15
C ASP A 26 -8.02 22.86 -4.27
N HIS A 27 -8.88 22.82 -3.24
CA HIS A 27 -10.13 23.58 -3.19
C HIS A 27 -10.20 24.42 -1.91
N PRO A 28 -9.53 25.60 -1.88
CA PRO A 28 -9.41 26.40 -0.66
C PRO A 28 -10.74 26.92 -0.09
N ASP A 29 -11.82 26.86 -0.88
CA ASP A 29 -13.19 27.20 -0.51
C ASP A 29 -13.95 26.05 0.18
N ARG A 30 -13.39 24.84 0.25
CA ARG A 30 -14.03 23.65 0.80
C ARG A 30 -13.27 23.12 2.02
N PRO A 31 -13.98 22.69 3.09
CA PRO A 31 -13.33 22.09 4.24
C PRO A 31 -12.67 20.76 3.86
N ALA A 32 -11.51 20.48 4.45
CA ALA A 32 -10.89 19.17 4.34
C ALA A 32 -11.61 18.15 5.23
N THR A 33 -11.83 16.96 4.69
CA THR A 33 -12.45 15.81 5.36
C THR A 33 -11.48 14.65 5.52
N HIS A 34 -10.40 14.65 4.73
CA HIS A 34 -9.37 13.63 4.73
C HIS A 34 -7.99 14.27 4.82
N ARG A 35 -7.11 13.67 5.62
CA ARG A 35 -5.67 13.99 5.64
C ARG A 35 -4.88 12.74 5.35
N VAL A 36 -4.06 12.77 4.31
CA VAL A 36 -3.24 11.64 3.86
C VAL A 36 -1.78 12.07 3.79
N GLN A 37 -0.89 11.24 4.32
CA GLN A 37 0.55 11.45 4.22
C GLN A 37 1.02 11.26 2.77
N GLY A 38 1.68 12.29 2.23
CA GLY A 38 2.35 12.29 0.94
C GLY A 38 3.77 11.74 1.03
N GLU A 39 4.71 12.36 0.32
CA GLU A 39 6.11 11.98 0.38
C GLU A 39 6.68 12.19 1.79
N THR A 40 7.68 11.38 2.14
CA THR A 40 8.43 11.52 3.38
C THR A 40 9.90 11.43 3.05
N ASP A 41 10.63 12.48 3.41
CA ASP A 41 12.04 12.65 3.15
C ASP A 41 12.81 12.96 4.45
N SER A 42 14.07 13.37 4.33
CA SER A 42 14.90 13.73 5.48
C SER A 42 14.46 15.02 6.17
N PHE A 43 13.61 15.83 5.56
CA PHE A 43 13.13 17.13 6.05
C PHE A 43 11.72 17.06 6.66
N GLY A 44 10.96 16.01 6.39
CA GLY A 44 9.69 15.73 7.07
C GLY A 44 8.74 14.89 6.24
N SER A 45 7.46 15.00 6.59
CA SER A 45 6.37 14.35 5.86
C SER A 45 5.40 15.40 5.35
N GLU A 46 5.02 15.27 4.08
CA GLU A 46 3.92 16.03 3.52
C GLU A 46 2.58 15.48 4.03
N LEU A 47 1.66 16.37 4.39
CA LEU A 47 0.30 16.02 4.80
C LEU A 47 -0.67 16.76 3.89
N ASN A 48 -1.37 16.02 3.04
CA ASN A 48 -2.32 16.56 2.08
C ASN A 48 -3.72 16.57 2.69
N ASP A 49 -4.32 17.76 2.77
CA ASP A 49 -5.68 17.98 3.22
C ASP A 49 -6.64 17.99 2.02
N MET A 50 -7.52 17.02 1.97
CA MET A 50 -8.40 16.77 0.82
C MET A 50 -9.88 16.91 1.23
N CYS A 51 -10.68 17.50 0.34
CA CYS A 51 -12.13 17.31 0.38
C CYS A 51 -12.51 15.93 -0.18
N ASP A 52 -13.78 15.53 -0.02
CA ASP A 52 -14.26 14.21 -0.46
C ASP A 52 -14.03 13.95 -1.97
N GLU A 53 -14.12 14.98 -2.81
CA GLU A 53 -13.89 14.89 -4.26
C GLU A 53 -12.41 14.56 -4.56
N CYS A 54 -11.48 15.39 -4.06
CA CYS A 54 -10.04 15.16 -4.20
C CYS A 54 -9.63 13.79 -3.63
N TYR A 55 -10.22 13.38 -2.51
CA TYR A 55 -9.92 12.07 -1.93
C TYR A 55 -10.45 10.91 -2.78
N ALA A 56 -11.60 11.08 -3.44
CA ALA A 56 -12.10 10.09 -4.39
C ALA A 56 -11.17 9.95 -5.60
N GLU A 57 -10.67 11.06 -6.13
CA GLU A 57 -9.69 11.07 -7.23
C GLU A 57 -8.38 10.41 -6.81
N TYR A 58 -7.85 10.75 -5.63
CA TYR A 58 -6.68 10.09 -5.05
C TYR A 58 -6.84 8.57 -4.98
N LYS A 59 -7.97 8.09 -4.45
CA LYS A 59 -8.26 6.64 -4.38
C LYS A 59 -8.37 6.01 -5.76
N ALA A 60 -8.96 6.69 -6.73
CA ALA A 60 -9.09 6.18 -8.09
C ALA A 60 -7.71 6.01 -8.75
N ALA A 61 -6.83 7.01 -8.62
CA ALA A 61 -5.46 6.95 -9.14
C ALA A 61 -4.64 5.82 -8.47
N MET A 62 -4.78 5.65 -7.15
CA MET A 62 -4.13 4.55 -6.42
C MET A 62 -4.65 3.18 -6.87
N ALA A 63 -5.96 3.04 -7.10
CA ALA A 63 -6.57 1.80 -7.57
C ALA A 63 -6.13 1.44 -9.00
N GLU A 64 -6.02 2.44 -9.89
CA GLU A 64 -5.50 2.26 -11.24
C GLU A 64 -4.06 1.73 -11.22
N THR A 65 -3.18 2.42 -10.47
CA THR A 65 -1.79 2.00 -10.31
C THR A 65 -1.69 0.59 -9.71
N ALA A 66 -2.55 0.26 -8.74
CA ALA A 66 -2.60 -1.07 -8.15
C ALA A 66 -3.09 -2.15 -9.14
N ALA A 67 -4.05 -1.83 -10.01
CA ALA A 67 -4.55 -2.73 -11.04
C ALA A 67 -3.49 -3.01 -12.12
N GLU A 68 -2.73 -1.98 -12.51
CA GLU A 68 -1.59 -2.13 -13.41
C GLU A 68 -0.53 -3.06 -12.79
N ARG A 69 -0.14 -2.83 -11.53
CA ARG A 69 0.82 -3.67 -10.79
C ARG A 69 0.33 -5.10 -10.56
N ALA A 70 -0.98 -5.31 -10.51
CA ALA A 70 -1.57 -6.64 -10.37
C ALA A 70 -1.46 -7.48 -11.64
N THR A 71 -1.06 -6.91 -12.78
CA THR A 71 -1.02 -7.60 -14.06
C THR A 71 0.41 -7.74 -14.58
N GLY A 72 0.83 -8.95 -14.94
CA GLY A 72 2.19 -9.19 -15.38
C GLY A 72 2.54 -10.67 -15.46
N ARG A 73 3.84 -11.00 -15.39
CA ARG A 73 4.32 -12.37 -15.26
C ARG A 73 4.61 -12.70 -13.80
N CYS A 74 4.11 -13.85 -13.34
CA CYS A 74 4.40 -14.34 -12.00
C CYS A 74 5.86 -14.82 -11.92
N ASP A 75 6.62 -14.30 -10.96
CA ASP A 75 8.04 -14.64 -10.78
C ASP A 75 8.28 -16.14 -10.48
N TRP A 76 7.31 -16.85 -9.89
CA TRP A 76 7.48 -18.25 -9.48
C TRP A 76 7.09 -19.28 -10.55
N CYS A 77 6.11 -18.96 -11.40
CA CYS A 77 5.64 -19.91 -12.42
C CYS A 77 5.79 -19.41 -13.84
N ASP A 78 6.28 -18.18 -14.01
CA ASP A 78 6.54 -17.51 -15.28
C ASP A 78 5.31 -17.36 -16.20
N ARG A 79 4.10 -17.60 -15.67
CA ARG A 79 2.84 -17.42 -16.40
C ARG A 79 2.32 -16.00 -16.24
N HIS A 80 1.61 -15.53 -17.26
CA HIS A 80 0.87 -14.27 -17.18
C HIS A 80 -0.29 -14.41 -16.19
N ALA A 81 -0.51 -13.37 -15.38
CA ALA A 81 -1.53 -13.29 -14.36
C ALA A 81 -2.03 -11.86 -14.20
N THR A 82 -3.28 -11.70 -13.78
CA THR A 82 -3.96 -10.41 -13.52
C THR A 82 -4.25 -10.20 -12.03
N ASP A 83 -3.70 -11.06 -11.19
CA ASP A 83 -3.90 -11.12 -9.74
C ASP A 83 -2.57 -11.15 -8.96
N LEU A 84 -1.51 -10.57 -9.53
CA LEU A 84 -0.20 -10.50 -8.90
C LEU A 84 -0.24 -9.73 -7.59
N ARG A 85 0.48 -10.26 -6.60
CA ARG A 85 0.69 -9.63 -5.29
C ARG A 85 2.14 -9.80 -4.88
N SER A 86 2.68 -8.76 -4.26
CA SER A 86 4.02 -8.81 -3.70
C SER A 86 4.06 -9.82 -2.55
N ALA A 87 4.99 -10.76 -2.63
CA ALA A 87 5.16 -11.84 -1.67
C ALA A 87 6.66 -12.08 -1.41
N ARG A 88 6.97 -12.52 -0.20
CA ARG A 88 8.31 -13.02 0.17
C ARG A 88 8.26 -14.53 0.26
N ASP A 89 9.38 -15.16 -0.11
CA ASP A 89 9.61 -16.57 0.18
C ASP A 89 10.04 -16.72 1.66
N TYR A 90 9.40 -17.63 2.39
CA TYR A 90 9.70 -17.82 3.80
C TYR A 90 11.06 -18.49 4.02
N ASP A 91 11.52 -19.29 3.06
CA ASP A 91 12.83 -19.97 3.12
C ASP A 91 14.01 -18.99 2.95
N GLU A 92 13.79 -17.84 2.29
CA GLU A 92 14.78 -16.78 2.15
C GLU A 92 14.80 -15.79 3.34
N GLY A 93 13.84 -15.91 4.25
CA GLY A 93 13.68 -15.04 5.41
C GLY A 93 13.35 -13.57 5.08
N SER A 94 13.44 -12.70 6.09
CA SER A 94 13.02 -11.29 5.97
C SER A 94 13.92 -10.42 5.08
N TYR A 95 15.13 -10.89 4.78
CA TYR A 95 16.10 -10.19 3.93
C TYR A 95 16.08 -10.68 2.47
N GLY A 96 15.24 -11.67 2.15
CA GLY A 96 15.07 -12.20 0.80
C GLY A 96 14.49 -11.20 -0.19
N ARG A 97 14.40 -11.60 -1.47
CA ARG A 97 13.77 -10.77 -2.50
C ARG A 97 12.26 -10.68 -2.27
N VAL A 98 11.65 -9.56 -2.71
CA VAL A 98 10.20 -9.46 -2.88
C VAL A 98 9.86 -9.84 -4.32
N TYR A 99 8.92 -10.77 -4.48
CA TYR A 99 8.46 -11.33 -5.74
C TYR A 99 7.04 -10.89 -6.05
N ASP A 100 6.70 -10.77 -7.34
CA ASP A 100 5.31 -10.61 -7.78
C ASP A 100 4.72 -11.97 -8.14
N VAL A 101 3.75 -12.41 -7.34
CA VAL A 101 3.28 -13.80 -7.33
C VAL A 101 1.77 -13.84 -7.56
N CYS A 102 1.31 -14.73 -8.44
CA CYS A 102 -0.11 -14.94 -8.69
C CYS A 102 -0.79 -15.66 -7.51
N ALA A 103 -2.11 -15.50 -7.36
CA ALA A 103 -2.84 -16.09 -6.24
C ALA A 103 -2.71 -17.62 -6.18
N ALA A 104 -2.62 -18.29 -7.33
CA ALA A 104 -2.45 -19.74 -7.40
C ALA A 104 -1.10 -20.21 -6.80
N CYS A 105 -0.02 -19.49 -7.08
CA CYS A 105 1.30 -19.80 -6.53
C CYS A 105 1.37 -19.49 -5.03
N ARG A 106 0.75 -18.37 -4.61
CA ARG A 106 0.66 -18.04 -3.18
C ARG A 106 -0.17 -19.05 -2.40
N LYS A 107 -1.28 -19.52 -2.97
CA LYS A 107 -2.10 -20.58 -2.37
C LYS A 107 -1.30 -21.88 -2.23
N ARG A 108 -0.57 -22.31 -3.26
CA ARG A 108 0.28 -23.51 -3.19
C ARG A 108 1.27 -23.43 -2.03
N GLN A 109 2.00 -22.32 -1.91
CA GLN A 109 2.94 -22.13 -0.80
C GLN A 109 2.25 -22.22 0.58
N ASN A 110 1.07 -21.62 0.73
CA ASN A 110 0.32 -21.71 1.99
C ASN A 110 -0.19 -23.12 2.27
N ASP A 111 -0.63 -23.85 1.24
CA ASP A 111 -1.08 -25.24 1.35
C ASP A 111 0.11 -26.14 1.78
N ASP A 112 1.29 -25.97 1.18
CA ASP A 112 2.52 -26.71 1.51
C ASP A 112 2.96 -26.43 2.97
N LEU A 113 2.90 -25.17 3.40
CA LEU A 113 3.17 -24.77 4.79
C LEU A 113 2.17 -25.36 5.78
N GLN A 114 0.89 -25.40 5.41
CA GLN A 114 -0.14 -25.99 6.27
C GLN A 114 0.07 -27.49 6.41
N GLU A 115 0.42 -28.20 5.33
CA GLU A 115 0.73 -29.63 5.39
C GLU A 115 1.94 -29.91 6.31
N GLU A 116 2.97 -29.07 6.24
CA GLU A 116 4.13 -29.17 7.13
C GLU A 116 3.73 -28.93 8.59
N LEU A 117 2.97 -27.88 8.88
CA LEU A 117 2.45 -27.59 10.22
C LEU A 117 1.63 -28.76 10.76
N ASP A 118 0.71 -29.30 9.97
CA ASP A 118 -0.12 -30.45 10.35
C ASP A 118 0.75 -31.67 10.66
N ARG A 119 1.83 -31.93 9.91
CA ARG A 119 2.74 -33.06 10.18
C ARG A 119 3.50 -32.95 11.50
N TYR A 120 3.87 -31.75 11.93
CA TYR A 120 4.70 -31.54 13.12
C TYR A 120 3.89 -31.32 14.41
N TYR A 121 2.61 -30.94 14.30
CA TYR A 121 1.76 -30.56 15.43
C TYR A 121 0.52 -31.47 15.63
N ASP A 122 0.42 -32.58 14.89
CA ASP A 122 -0.51 -33.70 15.13
C ASP A 122 0.14 -34.79 16.04
#